data_AF-A0A9D6WUJ0-F1
#
_entry.id   AF-A0A9D6WUJ0-F1
#
_cell.length_a   1.000
_cell.length_b   1.000
_cell.length_c   1.000
_cell.angle_alpha   90.00
_cell.angle_beta   90.00
_cell.angle_gamma   90.00
#
_symmetry.space_group_name_H-M   'P 1'
#
loop_
_entity.id
_entity.type
_entity.pdbx_description
1 polymer ?
#
loop_
_entity_poly.entity_id
_entity_poly.type
_entity_poly.pdbx_seq_one_letter_code
_entity_poly.pdbx_strand_id
1 'polypeptide(L)' 'MVARLEDKTMLKECLKAAQERVSGKCGCRAEDSCYGCLRNYRNQFAHANLQRGAAFDYLDKVLAQFE' A
#
# COMPACT_ATOMS: atom_id res chain seq x y z
N MET A 1 19.66 1.48 -3.38
CA MET A 1 18.99 0.88 -2.20
C MET A 1 17.66 0.18 -2.57
N VAL A 2 17.57 -0.44 -3.76
CA VAL A 2 16.40 -1.22 -4.20
C VAL A 2 16.76 -2.70 -4.44
N ALA A 3 18.04 -2.99 -4.72
CA ALA A 3 18.56 -4.36 -4.94
C ALA A 3 18.24 -5.36 -3.81
N ARG A 4 18.02 -4.88 -2.57
CA ARG A 4 17.59 -5.76 -1.45
C ARG A 4 16.21 -6.38 -1.65
N LEU A 5 15.39 -5.82 -2.53
CA LEU A 5 14.08 -6.38 -2.88
C LEU A 5 14.16 -7.59 -3.81
N GLU A 6 15.35 -7.93 -4.33
CA GLU A 6 15.56 -9.19 -5.08
C GLU A 6 15.45 -10.42 -4.17
N ASP A 7 15.72 -10.25 -2.87
CA ASP A 7 15.47 -11.30 -1.88
C ASP A 7 13.96 -11.45 -1.64
N LYS A 8 13.44 -12.67 -1.86
CA LYS A 8 12.01 -12.97 -1.75
C LYS A 8 11.46 -12.67 -0.35
N THR A 9 12.25 -12.87 0.70
CA THR A 9 11.82 -12.62 2.08
C THR A 9 11.69 -11.12 2.32
N MET A 10 12.70 -10.33 1.93
CA MET A 10 12.68 -8.88 2.02
C MET A 10 11.54 -8.28 1.21
N LEU A 11 11.29 -8.78 0.00
CA LEU A 11 10.16 -8.33 -0.82
C LEU A 11 8.83 -8.59 -0.10
N LYS A 12 8.62 -9.80 0.44
CA LYS A 12 7.40 -10.17 1.18
C LYS A 12 7.19 -9.24 2.38
N GLU A 13 8.22 -8.98 3.17
CA GLU A 13 8.12 -8.09 4.33
C GLU A 13 7.85 -6.62 3.94
N CYS A 14 8.44 -6.13 2.86
CA CYS A 14 8.10 -4.80 2.33
C CYS A 14 6.64 -4.71 1.87
N LEU A 15 6.12 -5.75 1.21
CA LEU A 15 4.72 -5.79 0.78
C LEU A 15 3.76 -5.86 1.96
N LYS A 16 4.07 -6.62 3.01
CA LYS A 16 3.30 -6.63 4.27
C LYS A 16 3.27 -5.26 4.93
N ALA A 17 4.43 -4.57 5.01
CA ALA A 17 4.50 -3.22 5.57
C ALA A 17 3.67 -2.22 4.74
N ALA A 18 3.65 -2.36 3.41
CA ALA A 18 2.80 -1.56 2.55
C ALA A 18 1.31 -1.84 2.79
N GLN A 19 0.91 -3.12 2.87
CA GLN A 19 -0.48 -3.53 3.14
C GLN A 19 -0.96 -2.98 4.48
N GLU A 20 -0.15 -3.14 5.52
CA GLU A 20 -0.40 -2.63 6.86
C GLU A 20 -0.59 -1.10 6.87
N ARG A 21 0.19 -0.36 6.09
CA ARG A 21 0.03 1.10 5.96
C ARG A 21 -1.29 1.50 5.30
N VAL A 22 -1.88 0.66 4.45
CA VAL A 22 -3.18 0.90 3.81
C VAL A 22 -4.33 0.12 4.44
N SER A 23 -4.11 -0.53 5.58
CA SER A 23 -5.11 -1.32 6.34
C SER A 23 -6.33 -0.54 6.81
N GLY A 24 -6.26 0.79 6.84
CA GLY A 24 -7.33 1.64 7.35
C GLY A 24 -7.13 2.11 8.80
N LYS A 25 -6.01 1.77 9.46
CA LYS A 25 -5.64 2.33 10.78
C LYS A 25 -5.59 3.85 10.84
N CYS A 26 -5.52 4.53 9.69
CA CYS A 26 -5.61 5.98 9.58
C CYS A 26 -7.05 6.55 9.69
N GLY A 27 -8.09 5.71 9.69
CA GLY A 27 -9.49 6.11 9.89
C GLY A 27 -10.22 6.67 8.66
N CYS A 28 -9.60 6.76 7.48
CA CYS A 28 -10.33 7.15 6.26
C CYS A 28 -11.26 6.03 5.79
N ARG A 29 -12.12 6.27 4.78
CA ARG A 29 -12.93 5.20 4.16
C ARG A 29 -12.13 4.43 3.11
N ALA A 30 -12.65 3.29 2.66
CA ALA A 30 -11.97 2.45 1.66
C ALA A 30 -11.93 3.13 0.28
N GLU A 31 -12.95 3.92 -0.03
CA GLU A 31 -13.08 4.68 -1.28
C GLU A 31 -12.22 5.96 -1.26
N ASP A 32 -11.71 6.34 -0.09
CA ASP A 32 -10.92 7.54 0.15
C ASP A 32 -9.43 7.23 0.32
N SER A 33 -8.63 8.29 0.40
CA SER A 33 -7.21 8.25 0.78
C SER A 33 -6.85 9.46 1.64
N CYS A 34 -5.78 9.35 2.43
CA CYS A 34 -5.25 10.42 3.26
C CYS A 34 -3.71 10.40 3.29
N TYR A 35 -3.10 11.40 3.91
CA TYR A 35 -1.64 11.46 4.10
C TYR A 35 -1.11 10.34 5.01
N GLY A 36 -1.99 9.75 5.82
CA GLY A 36 -1.70 8.59 6.66
C GLY A 36 -1.60 7.27 5.89
N CYS A 37 -2.01 7.20 4.62
CA CYS A 37 -1.92 5.99 3.79
C CYS A 37 -1.22 6.26 2.45
N LEU A 38 -1.95 6.76 1.44
CA LEU A 38 -1.48 6.86 0.04
C LEU A 38 -1.05 8.28 -0.37
N ARG A 39 -1.58 9.33 0.27
CA ARG A 39 -1.34 10.71 -0.19
C ARG A 39 0.03 11.21 0.29
N ASN A 40 0.68 11.97 -0.58
CA ASN A 40 1.83 12.81 -0.28
C ASN A 40 1.77 14.06 -1.18
N TYR A 41 2.62 15.05 -0.92
CA TYR A 41 2.62 16.28 -1.71
C TYR A 41 2.96 16.04 -3.19
N ARG A 42 3.83 15.06 -3.48
CA ARG A 42 4.28 14.78 -4.85
C ARG A 42 3.20 14.15 -5.72
N ASN A 43 2.22 13.45 -5.12
CA ASN A 43 1.12 12.81 -5.85
C ASN A 43 -0.21 13.58 -5.76
N GLN A 44 -0.19 14.88 -5.45
CA GLN A 44 -1.40 15.71 -5.30
C GLN A 44 -2.31 15.68 -6.53
N PHE A 45 -1.74 15.67 -7.74
CA PHE A 45 -2.47 15.57 -8.99
C PHE A 45 -3.32 14.29 -9.11
N ALA A 46 -3.02 13.25 -8.33
CA ALA A 46 -3.72 11.97 -8.36
C ALA A 46 -4.70 11.79 -7.17
N HIS A 47 -4.76 12.70 -6.19
CA HIS A 47 -5.52 12.50 -4.94
C HIS A 47 -6.99 12.15 -5.15
N ALA A 48 -7.62 12.67 -6.20
CA ALA A 48 -9.00 12.39 -6.56
C ALA A 48 -9.23 10.94 -7.06
N ASN A 49 -8.18 10.27 -7.55
CA ASN A 49 -8.25 8.91 -8.10
C ASN A 49 -7.74 7.85 -7.12
N LEU A 50 -7.18 8.26 -5.97
CA LEU A 50 -6.58 7.35 -5.00
C LEU A 50 -7.63 6.77 -4.04
N GLN A 51 -7.82 5.45 -4.11
CA GLN A 51 -8.67 4.68 -3.21
C GLN A 51 -7.81 3.74 -2.36
N ARG A 52 -7.87 3.89 -1.03
CA ARG A 52 -7.08 3.05 -0.11
C ARG A 52 -7.46 1.58 -0.19
N GLY A 53 -8.76 1.28 -0.25
CA GLY A 53 -9.30 -0.08 -0.30
C GLY A 53 -8.76 -0.85 -1.50
N ALA A 54 -8.80 -0.25 -2.70
CA ALA A 54 -8.27 -0.87 -3.91
C ALA A 54 -6.78 -1.26 -3.78
N ALA A 55 -5.97 -0.41 -3.16
CA ALA A 55 -4.56 -0.71 -2.91
C ALA A 55 -4.38 -1.84 -1.88
N PHE A 56 -5.18 -1.85 -0.81
CA PHE A 56 -5.17 -2.91 0.19
C PHE A 56 -5.53 -4.27 -0.42
N ASP A 57 -6.64 -4.34 -1.16
CA ASP A 57 -7.14 -5.56 -1.80
C ASP A 57 -6.14 -6.12 -2.83
N TYR A 58 -5.45 -5.23 -3.56
CA TYR A 58 -4.40 -5.64 -4.48
C TYR A 58 -3.22 -6.26 -3.73
N LEU A 59 -2.75 -5.62 -2.66
CA LEU A 59 -1.64 -6.14 -1.85
C LEU A 59 -1.99 -7.45 -1.17
N ASP A 60 -3.23 -7.62 -0.72
CA ASP A 60 -3.73 -8.87 -0.15
C ASP A 60 -3.66 -10.03 -1.16
N LYS A 61 -4.17 -9.80 -2.38
CA LYS A 61 -4.08 -10.78 -3.48
C LYS A 61 -2.64 -11.11 -3.87
N VAL A 62 -1.75 -10.11 -3.88
CA VAL A 62 -0.33 -10.34 -4.15
C VAL A 62 0.30 -11.17 -3.05
N LEU A 63 0.05 -10.87 -1.76
CA LEU A 63 0.62 -11.58 -0.63
C LEU A 63 0.13 -13.04 -0.54
N ALA A 64 -1.09 -13.33 -0.97
CA ALA A 64 -1.59 -14.71 -1.10
C ALA A 64 -0.76 -15.56 -2.08
N GLN A 65 -0.06 -14.95 -3.04
CA GLN A 65 0.85 -15.65 -3.97
C GLN A 65 2.24 -15.93 -3.37
N PHE A 66 2.53 -15.41 -2.17
CA PHE A 66 3.78 -15.63 -1.45
C PHE A 66 3.70 -16.78 -0.44
N GLU A 67 2.61 -17.55 -0.46
CA GLU A 67 2.50 -18.84 0.23
C GLU A 67 3.49 -19.87 -0.32
#